data_AF-A0A3M2B5A9-F1
#
_entry.id   AF-A0A3M2B5A9-F1
#
_cell.length_a   1.000
_cell.length_b   1.000
_cell.length_c   1.000
_cell.angle_alpha   90.00
_cell.angle_beta   90.00
_cell.angle_gamma   90.00
#
_symmetry.space_group_name_H-M   'P 1'
#
loop_
_entity.id
_entity.type
_entity.pdbx_description
1 polymer ?
#
loop_
_entity_poly.entity_id
_entity_poly.type
_entity_poly.pdbx_seq_one_letter_code
_entity_poly.pdbx_strand_id
1 'polypeptide(L)' 'MVKTLWLVRKLGDFNSQLVGENDIVILIQDGVLRYPSRKGWYLCKEDALARGFKYPEELTKSYEEIAELVIKAERVVVW' A
#
# COMPACT_ATOMS: atom_id res chain seq x y z
N MET A 1 11.01 -10.07 -8.12
CA MET A 1 10.80 -10.53 -6.73
C MET A 1 10.50 -9.31 -5.90
N VAL A 2 9.36 -9.29 -5.20
CA VAL A 2 9.04 -8.23 -4.23
C VAL A 2 9.69 -8.64 -2.92
N LYS A 3 10.65 -7.86 -2.41
CA LYS A 3 11.33 -8.20 -1.15
C LYS A 3 10.38 -8.05 0.03
N THR A 4 9.92 -6.84 0.29
CA THR A 4 8.98 -6.58 1.39
C THR A 4 7.72 -5.90 0.86
N LEU A 5 6.57 -6.46 1.21
CA LEU A 5 5.27 -5.82 1.05
C LEU A 5 4.84 -5.21 2.39
N TRP A 6 4.62 -3.91 2.40
CA TRP A 6 4.12 -3.18 3.57
C TRP A 6 2.63 -2.93 3.41
N LEU A 7 1.82 -3.40 4.36
CA LEU A 7 0.40 -3.10 4.45
C LEU A 7 0.19 -2.09 5.58
N VAL A 8 -0.06 -0.84 5.22
CA VAL A 8 -0.12 0.27 6.18
C VAL A 8 -1.56 0.71 6.38
N ARG A 9 -2.11 0.42 7.57
CA ARG A 9 -3.50 0.67 7.96
C ARG A 9 -3.71 2.09 8.49
N LYS A 10 -2.69 2.65 9.14
CA LYS A 10 -2.72 3.99 9.73
C LYS A 10 -1.30 4.56 9.82
N LEU A 11 -1.17 5.83 9.51
CA LEU A 11 0.14 6.47 9.34
C LEU A 11 0.69 7.16 10.59
N GLY A 12 -0.02 7.08 11.73
CA GLY A 12 0.38 7.79 12.96
C GLY A 12 1.82 7.52 13.36
N ASP A 13 2.20 6.24 13.43
CA ASP A 13 3.55 5.81 13.83
C ASP A 13 4.37 5.25 12.65
N PHE A 14 3.87 5.35 11.41
CA PHE A 14 4.53 4.70 10.27
C PHE A 14 5.79 5.45 9.85
N ASN A 15 6.95 4.82 10.07
CA ASN A 15 8.23 5.37 9.65
C ASN A 15 8.59 4.95 8.22
N SER A 16 8.33 5.82 7.25
CA SER A 16 8.67 5.62 5.84
C SER A 16 10.17 5.45 5.52
N GLN A 17 11.07 5.71 6.48
CA GLN A 17 12.52 5.47 6.33
C GLN A 17 12.88 3.98 6.43
N LEU A 18 11.99 3.15 6.99
CA LEU A 18 12.18 1.70 7.06
C LEU A 18 11.89 1.00 5.73
N VAL A 19 11.23 1.69 4.79
CA VAL A 19 10.84 1.17 3.48
C VAL A 19 12.06 1.23 2.55
N GLY A 20 12.50 0.07 2.06
CA GLY A 20 13.58 -0.01 1.08
C GLY A 20 13.16 0.47 -0.32
N GLU A 21 14.13 0.82 -1.17
CA GLU A 21 13.86 1.31 -2.54
C GLU A 21 13.08 0.33 -3.44
N ASN A 22 13.18 -0.98 -3.17
CA ASN A 22 12.52 -2.04 -3.93
C ASN A 22 11.33 -2.67 -3.18
N ASP A 23 10.96 -2.10 -2.03
CA ASP A 23 9.78 -2.54 -1.30
C ASP A 23 8.52 -1.95 -1.93
N ILE A 24 7.40 -2.65 -1.73
CA ILE A 24 6.08 -2.17 -2.13
C ILE A 24 5.32 -1.77 -0.88
N VAL A 25 4.68 -0.61 -0.92
CA VAL A 25 3.80 -0.12 0.14
C VAL A 25 2.37 -0.06 -0.39
N ILE A 26 1.46 -0.71 0.30
CA ILE A 26 0.02 -0.60 0.06
C ILE A 26 -0.60 0.09 1.26
N LEU A 27 -1.16 1.27 1.04
CA LEU A 27 -1.98 1.95 2.01
C LEU A 27 -3.37 1.32 1.99
N ILE A 28 -3.83 0.84 3.14
CA ILE A 28 -5.13 0.21 3.33
C ILE A 28 -5.86 0.91 4.48
N GLN A 29 -7.15 0.67 4.62
CA GLN A 29 -8.00 1.28 5.64
C GLN A 29 -7.79 2.81 5.68
N ASP A 30 -7.54 3.39 6.85
CA ASP A 30 -7.33 4.84 7.00
C ASP A 30 -6.01 5.32 6.41
N GLY A 31 -5.10 4.40 6.06
CA GLY A 31 -3.87 4.70 5.35
C GLY A 31 -4.12 5.38 4.01
N VAL A 32 -5.22 5.05 3.32
CA VAL A 32 -5.55 5.63 2.00
C VAL A 32 -5.89 7.11 2.03
N LEU A 33 -6.09 7.69 3.23
CA LEU A 33 -6.28 9.15 3.41
C LEU A 33 -5.03 9.97 3.07
N ARG A 34 -3.92 9.31 2.70
CA ARG A 34 -2.69 9.94 2.24
C ARG A 34 -2.39 9.52 0.81
N TYR A 35 -1.85 10.45 0.04
CA TYR A 35 -1.54 10.23 -1.36
C TYR A 35 -0.16 9.55 -1.53
N PRO A 36 -0.02 8.52 -2.39
CA PRO A 36 1.27 7.93 -2.71
C PRO A 36 2.16 8.95 -3.43
N SER A 37 3.24 9.41 -2.79
CA SER A 37 4.18 10.38 -3.37
C SER A 37 5.48 9.74 -3.88
N ARG A 38 5.63 8.43 -3.72
CA ARG A 38 6.84 7.67 -4.06
C ARG A 38 6.51 6.49 -4.97
N LYS A 39 7.43 6.15 -5.87
CA LYS A 39 7.32 4.93 -6.68
C LYS A 39 7.26 3.70 -5.77
N GLY A 40 6.45 2.72 -6.15
CA GLY A 40 6.23 1.51 -5.36
C GLY A 40 5.21 1.66 -4.23
N TRP A 41 4.58 2.82 -4.10
CA TRP A 41 3.49 3.06 -3.16
C TRP A 41 2.16 3.07 -3.90
N TYR A 42 1.17 2.37 -3.34
CA TYR A 42 -0.15 2.22 -3.91
C TYR A 42 -1.23 2.33 -2.83
N LEU A 43 -2.46 2.55 -3.26
CA LEU A 43 -3.67 2.55 -2.43
C LEU A 43 -4.46 1.27 -2.67
N CYS A 44 -5.10 0.73 -1.64
CA CYS A 44 -6.18 -0.23 -1.86
C CYS A 44 -7.37 0.46 -2.50
N LYS A 45 -7.76 0.05 -3.71
CA LYS A 45 -8.82 0.66 -4.51
C LYS A 45 -10.14 0.73 -3.74
N GLU A 46 -10.53 -0.36 -3.10
CA GLU A 46 -11.79 -0.53 -2.40
C GLU A 46 -11.87 0.35 -1.15
N ASP A 47 -10.81 0.37 -0.34
CA ASP A 47 -10.74 1.21 0.87
C ASP A 47 -10.77 2.70 0.53
N ALA A 48 -10.13 3.03 -0.59
CA ALA A 48 -9.98 4.36 -1.10
C ALA A 48 -11.33 4.89 -1.65
N LEU A 49 -12.08 4.04 -2.37
CA LEU A 49 -13.46 4.29 -2.80
C LEU A 49 -14.42 4.41 -1.61
N ALA A 50 -14.31 3.52 -0.62
CA ALA A 50 -15.14 3.54 0.59
C ALA A 50 -14.97 4.83 1.40
N ARG A 51 -13.82 5.52 1.29
CA ARG A 51 -13.55 6.83 1.92
C ARG A 51 -13.92 8.03 1.04
N GLY A 52 -14.50 7.81 -0.14
CA GLY A 52 -15.06 8.87 -0.99
C GLY A 52 -14.05 9.68 -1.78
N PHE A 53 -12.83 9.19 -1.93
CA PHE A 53 -11.77 9.88 -2.68
C PHE A 53 -11.67 9.36 -4.12
N LYS A 54 -11.21 10.24 -5.01
CA LYS A 54 -10.87 9.90 -6.39
C LYS A 54 -9.35 9.87 -6.54
N TYR A 55 -8.85 8.87 -7.26
CA TYR A 55 -7.42 8.66 -7.46
C TYR A 55 -7.16 8.21 -8.90
N PRO A 56 -5.94 8.43 -9.41
CA PRO A 56 -5.50 7.80 -10.66
C PRO A 56 -5.44 6.28 -10.50
N GLU A 57 -5.99 5.51 -11.45
CA GLU A 57 -6.06 4.05 -11.34
C GLU A 57 -4.66 3.41 -11.25
N GLU A 58 -3.65 4.01 -11.85
CA GLU A 58 -2.26 3.54 -11.84
C GLU A 58 -1.60 3.56 -10.44
N LEU A 59 -2.18 4.30 -9.50
CA LEU A 59 -1.75 4.37 -8.10
C LEU A 59 -2.57 3.46 -7.19
N THR A 60 -3.46 2.64 -7.75
CA THR A 60 -4.34 1.75 -6.97
C THR A 60 -4.05 0.28 -7.24
N LYS A 61 -4.38 -0.54 -6.26
CA LYS A 61 -4.41 -2.00 -6.34
C LYS A 61 -5.71 -2.52 -5.74
N SER A 62 -6.38 -3.45 -6.41
CA SER A 62 -7.54 -4.14 -5.84
C SER A 62 -7.13 -5.09 -4.73
N TYR A 63 -8.07 -5.54 -3.92
CA TYR A 63 -7.79 -6.57 -2.90
C TYR A 63 -7.25 -7.86 -3.51
N GLU A 64 -7.71 -8.26 -4.70
CA GLU A 64 -7.19 -9.41 -5.43
C GLU A 64 -5.72 -9.21 -5.82
N GLU A 65 -5.36 -8.04 -6.37
CA GLU A 65 -3.97 -7.73 -6.69
C GLU A 65 -3.07 -7.69 -5.44
N ILE A 66 -3.59 -7.16 -4.33
CA ILE A 66 -2.88 -7.13 -3.04
C ILE A 66 -2.68 -8.56 -2.52
N ALA A 67 -3.68 -9.43 -2.63
CA ALA A 67 -3.55 -10.83 -2.23
C ALA A 67 -2.48 -11.56 -3.08
N GLU A 68 -2.42 -11.28 -4.38
CA GLU A 68 -1.34 -11.81 -5.22
C GLU A 68 0.04 -11.30 -4.80
N LEU A 69 0.15 -10.02 -4.42
CA LEU A 69 1.40 -9.45 -3.92
C LEU A 69 1.83 -10.09 -2.60
N VAL A 70 0.89 -10.38 -1.70
CA VAL A 70 1.15 -11.10 -0.44
C VAL A 70 1.76 -12.47 -0.72
N ILE A 71 1.22 -13.21 -1.69
CA ILE A 71 1.73 -14.55 -2.07
C ILE A 71 3.14 -14.45 -2.69
N LYS A 72 3.42 -13.40 -3.46
CA LYS A 72 4.70 -13.20 -4.17
C LYS A 72 5.79 -12.54 -3.32
N ALA A 73 5.46 -12.01 -2.15
CA ALA A 73 6.39 -11.30 -1.29
C ALA A 73 7.24 -12.25 -0.44
N GLU A 74 8.54 -11.98 -0.32
CA GLU A 74 9.40 -12.73 0.62
C GLU A 74 9.04 -12.43 2.08
N ARG A 75 8.56 -11.20 2.34
CA ARG A 75 8.12 -10.74 3.65
C ARG A 75 6.93 -9.81 3.53
N VAL A 76 5.97 -9.94 4.44
CA VAL A 76 4.87 -8.99 4.63
C VAL A 76 5.02 -8.32 5.99
N VAL A 77 4.97 -7.00 6.01
CA VAL A 77 4.95 -6.19 7.24
C VAL A 77 3.61 -5.48 7.32
N VAL A 78 2.89 -5.68 8.41
CA VAL A 78 1.63 -4.99 8.67
C VAL A 78 1.88 -3.89 9.69
N TRP A 79 1.49 -2.67 9.34
CA TRP A 79 1.59 -1.50 10.20
C TRP A 79 0.19 -0.92 10.44
#